data_AF-A0A7X6Y2C6-F1
#
_entry.id   AF-A0A7X6Y2C6-F1
#
_cell.length_a   1.000
_cell.length_b   1.000
_cell.length_c   1.000
_cell.angle_alpha   90.00
_cell.angle_beta   90.00
_cell.angle_gamma   90.00
#
_symmetry.space_group_name_H-M   'P 1'
#
loop_
_entity.id
_entity.type
_entity.pdbx_description
1 polymer ?
#
loop_
_entity_poly.entity_id
_entity_poly.type
_entity_poly.pdbx_seq_one_letter_code
_entity_poly.pdbx_strand_id
1 'polypeptide(L)' 'MSSEYMCPLLNRIINDGYCYDITNAAYGMMKMEALDDKIEREVALKYCDSCEHNQIKDY' A
#
# COMPACT_ATOMS: atom_id res chain seq x y z
N MET A 1 12.31 -7.54 -12.93
CA MET A 1 12.51 -6.13 -12.63
C MET A 1 11.32 -5.71 -11.80
N SER A 2 11.52 -5.39 -10.53
CA SER A 2 10.45 -4.83 -9.69
C SER A 2 10.14 -3.43 -10.18
N SER A 3 8.87 -3.11 -10.37
CA SER A 3 8.46 -1.76 -10.74
C SER A 3 8.53 -0.86 -9.51
N GLU A 4 9.01 0.37 -9.67
CA GLU A 4 9.08 1.37 -8.60
C GLU A 4 8.12 2.52 -8.90
N TYR A 5 7.43 3.02 -7.88
CA TYR A 5 6.49 4.12 -8.02
C TYR A 5 6.40 4.98 -6.76
N MET A 6 5.96 6.21 -6.96
CA MET A 6 5.72 7.16 -5.88
C MET A 6 4.49 6.73 -5.08
N CYS A 7 4.66 6.39 -3.81
CA CYS A 7 3.55 6.12 -2.90
C CYS A 7 3.06 7.44 -2.28
N PRO A 8 1.83 7.90 -2.57
CA PRO A 8 1.32 9.17 -2.02
C PRO A 8 1.10 9.11 -0.50
N LEU A 9 0.83 7.92 0.05
CA LEU A 9 0.67 7.71 1.49
C LEU A 9 1.97 7.94 2.26
N LEU A 10 3.08 7.42 1.73
CA LEU A 10 4.40 7.50 2.36
C LEU A 10 5.25 8.69 1.88
N ASN A 11 4.78 9.38 0.83
CA ASN A 11 5.49 10.45 0.15
C ASN A 11 6.93 10.06 -0.24
N ARG A 12 7.12 8.82 -0.71
CA ARG A 12 8.41 8.30 -1.20
C ARG A 12 8.22 7.25 -2.28
N ILE A 13 9.28 7.00 -3.04
CA ILE A 13 9.33 5.90 -4.01
C ILE A 13 9.44 4.57 -3.23
N ILE A 14 8.59 3.61 -3.58
CA ILE A 14 8.63 2.24 -3.06
C ILE A 14 8.55 1.25 -4.23
N ASN A 15 8.95 0.01 -3.98
CA ASN A 15 8.79 -1.05 -4.96
C ASN A 15 7.36 -1.64 -4.93
N ASP A 16 7.02 -2.33 -6.01
CA ASP A 16 5.76 -3.07 -6.19
C ASP A 16 5.45 -4.05 -5.05
N GLY A 17 6.44 -4.78 -4.54
CA GLY A 17 6.28 -5.68 -3.42
C GLY A 17 5.77 -4.99 -2.15
N TYR A 18 6.40 -3.88 -1.76
CA TYR A 18 6.02 -3.18 -0.54
C TYR A 18 4.66 -2.48 -0.68
N CYS A 19 4.32 -1.98 -1.86
CA CYS A 19 2.98 -1.47 -2.07
C CYS A 19 1.91 -2.57 -2.03
N TYR A 20 2.21 -3.78 -2.53
CA TYR A 20 1.31 -4.92 -2.38
C TYR A 20 1.06 -5.23 -0.90
N ASP A 21 2.11 -5.20 -0.08
CA ASP A 21 1.99 -5.39 1.38
C ASP A 21 1.12 -4.31 2.03
N ILE A 22 1.37 -3.03 1.73
CA ILE A 22 0.56 -1.91 2.23
C ILE A 22 -0.91 -2.09 1.84
N THR A 23 -1.16 -2.49 0.60
CA THR A 23 -2.52 -2.68 0.08
C THR A 23 -3.21 -3.83 0.82
N ASN A 24 -2.57 -4.99 0.97
CA ASN A 24 -3.12 -6.12 1.74
C ASN A 24 -3.40 -5.75 3.20
N ALA A 25 -2.50 -4.99 3.82
CA ALA A 25 -2.68 -4.54 5.19
C ALA A 25 -3.85 -3.56 5.33
N ALA A 26 -4.00 -2.61 4.40
CA ALA A 26 -5.12 -1.66 4.34
C ALA A 26 -6.47 -2.40 4.25
N TYR A 27 -6.58 -3.39 3.37
CA TYR A 27 -7.78 -4.22 3.21
C TYR A 27 -7.94 -5.30 4.30
N GLY A 28 -6.99 -5.42 5.23
CA GLY A 28 -7.07 -6.33 6.38
C GLY A 28 -6.74 -7.79 6.09
N MET A 29 -6.10 -8.07 4.96
CA MET A 29 -5.52 -9.37 4.64
C MET A 29 -4.17 -9.58 5.35
N MET A 30 -3.57 -8.49 5.84
CA MET A 30 -2.34 -8.46 6.64
C MET A 30 -2.52 -7.53 7.85
N LYS A 31 -1.76 -7.78 8.92
CA LYS A 31 -1.71 -6.89 10.10
C LYS A 31 -0.88 -5.65 9.79
N MET A 32 -1.35 -4.45 10.14
CA MET A 32 -0.62 -3.19 9.90
C MET A 32 0.74 -3.16 10.61
N GLU A 33 0.87 -3.85 11.73
CA GLU A 33 2.10 -3.96 12.52
C GLU A 33 3.20 -4.76 11.83
N ALA A 34 2.88 -5.47 10.74
CA ALA A 34 3.86 -6.20 9.94
C ALA A 34 4.51 -5.33 8.86
N LEU A 35 4.07 -4.08 8.68
CA LEU A 35 4.73 -3.10 7.82
C LEU A 35 5.86 -2.41 8.58
N ASP A 36 6.94 -2.07 7.88
CA ASP A 36 8.05 -1.31 8.45
C ASP A 36 7.63 0.11 8.86
N ASP A 37 6.71 0.72 8.11
CA ASP A 37 6.15 2.03 8.42
C ASP A 37 4.91 1.92 9.30
N LYS A 38 4.84 2.77 10.34
CA LYS A 38 3.65 2.89 11.19
C LYS A 38 2.57 3.66 10.45
N ILE A 39 1.65 2.92 9.86
CA ILE A 39 0.55 3.45 9.07
C ILE A 39 -0.78 3.12 9.77
N GLU A 40 -1.67 4.09 9.89
CA GLU A 40 -3.04 3.85 10.33
C GLU A 40 -3.87 3.22 9.20
N ARG A 41 -4.60 2.14 9.51
CA ARG A 41 -5.36 1.38 8.51
C ARG A 41 -6.36 2.24 7.74
N GLU A 42 -7.10 3.10 8.43
CA GLU A 42 -8.11 3.97 7.80
C GLU A 42 -7.48 4.94 6.80
N VAL A 43 -6.30 5.48 7.14
CA VAL A 43 -5.54 6.35 6.25
C VAL A 43 -5.04 5.56 5.06
N ALA A 44 -4.42 4.38 5.29
CA ALA A 44 -3.96 3.50 4.22
C ALA A 44 -5.09 3.17 3.24
N LEU A 45 -6.26 2.79 3.76
CA LEU A 45 -7.42 2.44 2.96
C LEU A 45 -7.88 3.61 2.10
N LYS A 46 -7.94 4.83 2.64
CA LYS A 46 -8.31 6.02 1.87
C LYS A 46 -7.36 6.27 0.68
N TYR A 47 -6.05 6.16 0.89
CA TYR A 47 -5.07 6.38 -0.17
C TYR A 47 -5.09 5.23 -1.18
N CYS A 48 -4.99 3.98 -0.71
CA CYS A 48 -4.98 2.79 -1.56
C CYS A 48 -6.27 2.67 -2.37
N ASP A 49 -7.45 2.96 -1.81
CA ASP A 49 -8.70 2.87 -2.57
C ASP A 49 -8.72 3.89 -3.73
N SER A 50 -8.14 5.08 -3.58
CA SER A 50 -8.04 6.06 -4.68
C SER A 50 -6.83 5.86 -5.62
N CYS A 51 -5.94 4.90 -5.34
CA CYS A 51 -4.66 4.75 -6.03
C CYS A 51 -4.82 4.00 -7.35
N GLU A 52 -4.27 4.54 -8.44
CA GLU A 52 -4.25 3.89 -9.76
C GLU A 52 -3.37 2.63 -9.81
N HIS A 53 -2.45 2.48 -8.85
CA HIS A 53 -1.58 1.31 -8.70
C HIS A 53 -2.10 0.32 -7.66
N ASN A 54 -3.36 0.44 -7.23
CA ASN A 54 -3.97 -0.49 -6.29
C ASN A 54 -4.16 -1.86 -6.95
N GLN A 55 -3.28 -2.80 -6.61
CA GLN A 55 -3.24 -4.13 -7.22
C GLN A 55 -4.45 -5.02 -6.88
N ILE A 56 -5.26 -4.65 -5.89
CA ILE A 56 -6.47 -5.41 -5.52
C ILE A 56 -7.70 -4.94 -6.33
N LYS A 57 -7.70 -3.71 -6.86
CA LYS A 57 -8.84 -3.19 -7.64
C LYS A 57 -8.96 -3.79 -9.04
N ASP A 58 -7.88 -4.39 -9.55
CA ASP A 58 -7.85 -4.97 -10.90
C ASP A 58 -8.29 -6.44 -10.96
N TYR A 59 -8.90 -7.00 -9.90
CA TYR A 59 -9.42 -8.37 -9.83
C TYR A 59 -10.95 -8.46 -9.71
#